data_AF-A0A2N5KS61-F1
#
_entry.id   AF-A0A2N5KS61-F1
#
_cell.length_a   1.000
_cell.length_b   1.000
_cell.length_c   1.000
_cell.angle_alpha   90.00
_cell.angle_beta   90.00
_cell.angle_gamma   90.00
#
_symmetry.space_group_name_H-M   'P 1'
#
loop_
_entity.id
_entity.type
_entity.pdbx_description
1 polymer ?
#
loop_
_entity_poly.entity_id
_entity_poly.type
_entity_poly.pdbx_seq_one_letter_code
_entity_poly.pdbx_strand_id
1 'polypeptide(L)'
;RDNEHLHIWPWRCTMGHTWGEVVETAREKVRETGAGLMIVDTLNRFAGLQGEDENKPGPVMEALRPLIALAQEENVAVLSVRHANKLGYGRGSTAVE
;
A
#
# COMPACT_ATOMS: atom_id res chain seq x y z
N ARG A 1 -15.24 -14.90 18.53
CA ARG A 1 -13.82 -14.48 18.46
C ARG A 1 -13.85 -12.99 18.25
N ASP A 2 -13.26 -12.24 19.18
CA ASP A 2 -13.32 -10.77 19.21
C ASP A 2 -12.41 -10.21 18.14
N ASN A 3 -12.99 -9.73 17.04
CA ASN A 3 -12.27 -9.10 15.93
C ASN A 3 -12.30 -7.58 16.04
N GLU A 4 -12.50 -7.03 17.25
CA GLU A 4 -12.69 -5.59 17.48
C GLU A 4 -11.52 -4.73 16.97
N HIS A 5 -10.32 -5.32 16.89
CA HIS A 5 -9.09 -4.66 16.43
C HIS A 5 -8.76 -4.89 14.94
N LEU A 6 -9.58 -5.67 14.22
CA LEU A 6 -9.37 -5.96 12.81
C LEU A 6 -10.34 -5.16 11.95
N HIS A 7 -9.84 -4.12 11.30
CA HIS A 7 -10.60 -3.30 10.36
C HIS A 7 -10.25 -3.72 8.92
N ILE A 8 -11.26 -4.09 8.14
CA ILE A 8 -11.07 -4.54 6.76
C ILE A 8 -11.84 -3.59 5.84
N TRP A 9 -11.14 -3.06 4.83
CA TRP A 9 -11.77 -2.32 3.75
C TRP A 9 -11.63 -3.10 2.43
N PRO A 10 -12.69 -3.77 1.96
CA PRO A 10 -12.62 -4.57 0.75
C PRO A 10 -12.42 -3.70 -0.50
N TRP A 11 -11.69 -4.23 -1.49
CA TRP A 11 -11.45 -3.57 -2.79
C TRP A 11 -12.72 -2.98 -3.45
N ARG A 12 -13.86 -3.67 -3.37
CA ARG A 12 -15.11 -3.17 -4.00
C ARG A 12 -15.56 -1.83 -3.41
N CYS A 13 -15.17 -1.56 -2.16
CA CYS A 13 -15.55 -0.37 -1.43
C CYS A 13 -14.56 0.78 -1.63
N THR A 14 -13.44 0.54 -2.33
CA THR A 14 -12.50 1.59 -2.76
C THR A 14 -12.70 2.00 -4.21
N MET A 15 -13.64 1.36 -4.92
CA MET A 15 -13.97 1.72 -6.31
C MET A 15 -14.52 3.14 -6.38
N GLY A 16 -14.00 3.93 -7.33
CA GLY A 16 -14.35 5.34 -7.47
C GLY A 16 -13.46 6.29 -6.66
N HIS A 17 -12.56 5.77 -5.84
CA HIS A 17 -11.53 6.53 -5.15
C HIS A 17 -10.18 6.36 -5.83
N THR A 18 -9.40 7.43 -5.86
CA THR A 18 -7.99 7.41 -6.21
C THR A 18 -7.17 6.72 -5.12
N TRP A 19 -5.97 6.27 -5.48
CA TRP A 19 -5.07 5.66 -4.50
C TRP A 19 -4.75 6.59 -3.32
N GLY A 20 -4.53 7.88 -3.58
CA GLY A 20 -4.29 8.86 -2.52
C GLY A 20 -5.45 8.98 -1.54
N GLU A 21 -6.69 9.03 -2.04
CA GLU A 21 -7.89 9.07 -1.19
C GLU A 21 -8.03 7.80 -0.34
N VAL A 22 -7.75 6.62 -0.91
CA VAL A 22 -7.77 5.37 -0.16
C VAL A 22 -6.75 5.36 0.98
N VAL A 23 -5.53 5.82 0.72
CA VAL A 23 -4.48 5.90 1.76
C VAL A 23 -4.86 6.93 2.83
N GLU A 24 -5.45 8.06 2.47
CA GLU A 24 -5.85 9.08 3.43
C GLU A 24 -6.98 8.59 4.33
N THR A 25 -8.00 7.93 3.79
CA THR A 25 -9.05 7.30 4.62
C THR A 25 -8.47 6.20 5.51
N ALA A 26 -7.47 5.44 5.03
CA ALA A 26 -6.79 4.46 5.88
C ALA A 26 -6.00 5.14 7.01
N ARG A 27 -5.36 6.28 6.75
CA ARG A 27 -4.67 7.11 7.76
C ARG A 27 -5.62 7.58 8.84
N GLU A 28 -6.78 8.12 8.46
CA GLU A 28 -7.82 8.53 9.40
C GLU A 28 -8.23 7.36 10.30
N LYS A 29 -8.39 6.16 9.70
CA LYS A 29 -8.74 4.97 10.47
C LYS A 29 -7.63 4.52 11.42
N VAL A 30 -6.37 4.62 11.01
CA VAL A 30 -5.21 4.35 11.88
C VAL A 30 -5.22 5.28 13.09
N ARG A 31 -5.44 6.58 12.88
CA ARG A 31 -5.55 7.58 13.97
C ARG A 31 -6.71 7.31 14.91
N GLU A 32 -7.88 6.97 14.35
CA GLU A 32 -9.10 6.68 15.12
C GLU A 32 -8.93 5.46 16.02
N THR A 33 -8.25 4.42 15.50
CA THR A 33 -8.20 3.10 16.15
C THR A 33 -6.91 2.86 16.94
N GLY A 34 -5.87 3.68 16.72
CA GLY A 34 -4.53 3.43 17.24
C GLY A 34 -3.86 2.20 16.63
N ALA A 35 -4.23 1.83 15.40
CA ALA A 35 -3.69 0.63 14.75
C ALA A 35 -2.16 0.72 14.58
N GLY A 36 -1.44 -0.33 15.01
CA GLY A 36 0.01 -0.43 14.85
C GLY A 36 0.48 -1.06 13.53
N LEU A 37 -0.45 -1.60 12.74
CA LEU A 37 -0.15 -2.28 11.47
C LEU A 37 -1.23 -1.97 10.42
N MET A 38 -0.80 -1.54 9.24
CA MET A 38 -1.61 -1.43 8.03
C MET A 38 -1.15 -2.46 7.00
N ILE A 39 -2.10 -3.19 6.42
CA ILE A 39 -1.84 -4.20 5.38
C ILE A 39 -2.52 -3.77 4.07
N VAL A 40 -1.76 -3.81 2.96
CA VAL A 40 -2.28 -3.56 1.61
C VAL A 40 -2.10 -4.83 0.77
N ASP A 41 -3.22 -5.47 0.42
CA ASP A 41 -3.25 -6.73 -0.35
C ASP A 41 -4.18 -6.59 -1.58
N THR A 42 -3.68 -6.35 -2.80
CA THR A 42 -2.28 -6.18 -3.24
C THR A 42 -2.03 -4.77 -3.75
N LEU A 43 -0.83 -4.23 -3.53
CA LEU A 43 -0.47 -2.85 -3.89
C LEU A 43 -0.78 -2.52 -5.35
N ASN A 44 -0.45 -3.43 -6.27
CA ASN A 44 -0.63 -3.21 -7.71
C ASN A 44 -2.09 -2.91 -8.05
N ARG A 45 -3.02 -3.63 -7.41
CA ARG A 45 -4.46 -3.45 -7.62
C ARG A 45 -4.93 -2.10 -7.11
N PHE A 46 -4.50 -1.70 -5.92
CA PHE A 46 -4.93 -0.45 -5.30
C PHE A 46 -4.30 0.80 -5.92
N ALA A 47 -3.03 0.73 -6.28
CA ALA A 47 -2.29 1.82 -6.90
C ALA A 47 -2.50 1.91 -8.42
N GLY A 48 -3.24 0.97 -9.02
CA GLY A 48 -3.49 0.95 -10.46
C GLY A 48 -2.25 0.62 -11.30
N LEU A 49 -1.25 -0.07 -10.73
CA LEU A 49 -0.09 -0.55 -11.47
C LEU A 49 -0.53 -1.66 -12.43
N GLN A 50 -0.21 -1.52 -13.71
CA GLN A 50 -0.57 -2.49 -14.75
C GLN A 50 0.62 -2.86 -15.62
N GLY A 51 0.65 -4.12 -16.08
CA GLY A 51 1.65 -4.61 -17.03
C GLY A 51 3.08 -4.40 -16.55
N GLU A 52 3.88 -3.71 -17.36
CA GLU A 52 5.29 -3.44 -17.06
C GLU A 52 5.52 -2.37 -15.98
N ASP A 53 4.49 -1.63 -15.57
CA ASP A 53 4.65 -0.58 -14.56
C ASP A 53 5.04 -1.14 -13.20
N GLU A 54 4.63 -2.38 -12.89
CA GLU A 54 5.05 -3.11 -11.69
C GLU A 54 6.56 -3.36 -11.63
N ASN A 55 7.26 -3.35 -12.77
CA ASN A 55 8.69 -3.59 -12.87
C ASN A 55 9.51 -2.29 -12.98
N LYS A 56 8.84 -1.15 -13.13
CA LYS A 56 9.50 0.15 -13.30
C LYS A 56 9.66 0.82 -11.92
N PRO A 57 10.88 1.23 -11.54
CA PRO A 57 11.11 1.89 -10.26
C PRO A 57 10.22 3.13 -10.05
N GLY A 58 9.97 3.94 -11.09
CA GLY A 58 9.17 5.16 -11.00
C GLY A 58 7.73 4.92 -10.52
N PRO A 59 6.89 4.22 -11.30
CA PRO A 59 5.51 3.91 -10.91
C PRO A 59 5.40 3.19 -9.56
N VAL A 60 6.32 2.27 -9.27
CA VAL A 60 6.36 1.58 -7.97
C VAL A 60 6.63 2.56 -6.83
N MET A 61 7.57 3.49 -7.01
CA MET A 61 7.85 4.52 -6.01
C MET A 61 6.70 5.51 -5.84
N GLU A 62 6.01 5.88 -6.91
CA GLU A 62 4.80 6.70 -6.83
C GLU A 62 3.68 6.02 -6.03
N ALA A 63 3.49 4.71 -6.24
CA ALA A 63 2.55 3.90 -5.49
C ALA A 63 2.93 3.79 -3.99
N LEU A 64 4.21 3.65 -3.68
CA LEU A 64 4.72 3.50 -2.31
C LEU A 64 4.79 4.82 -1.53
N ARG A 65 4.99 5.95 -2.20
CA ARG A 65 5.18 7.27 -1.57
C ARG A 65 4.12 7.62 -0.51
N PRO A 66 2.81 7.49 -0.75
CA PRO A 66 1.81 7.82 0.27
C PRO A 66 1.85 6.83 1.46
N LEU A 67 2.23 5.57 1.24
CA LEU A 67 2.39 4.58 2.32
C LEU A 67 3.60 4.88 3.19
N ILE A 68 4.71 5.32 2.59
CA ILE A 68 5.93 5.71 3.32
C ILE A 68 5.64 6.93 4.20
N ALA A 69 4.95 7.95 3.65
CA ALA A 69 4.56 9.13 4.41
C ALA A 69 3.67 8.76 5.60
N LEU A 70 2.64 7.93 5.36
CA LEU A 70 1.76 7.42 6.41
C LEU A 70 2.54 6.67 7.51
N ALA A 71 3.46 5.78 7.14
CA ALA A 71 4.27 5.03 8.11
C ALA A 71 5.11 5.95 9.01
N GLN A 72 5.73 6.97 8.41
CA GLN A 72 6.59 7.94 9.11
C GLN A 72 5.80 8.90 10.00
N GLU A 73 4.65 9.37 9.53
CA GLU A 73 3.86 10.39 10.22
C GLU A 73 2.98 9.81 11.33
N GLU A 74 2.43 8.60 11.14
CA GLU A 74 1.54 7.96 12.11
C GLU A 74 2.23 6.95 13.03
N ASN A 75 3.54 6.71 12.84
CA ASN A 75 4.31 5.69 13.56
C ASN A 75 3.65 4.29 13.50
N VAL A 76 3.30 3.88 12.28
CA VAL A 76 2.59 2.62 12.01
C VAL A 76 3.40 1.75 11.06
N ALA A 77 3.41 0.44 11.29
CA ALA A 77 4.03 -0.50 10.36
C ALA A 77 3.15 -0.66 9.10
N VAL A 78 3.76 -0.63 7.92
CA VAL A 78 3.04 -0.91 6.66
C VAL A 78 3.59 -2.16 6.00
N LEU A 79 2.70 -3.13 5.76
CA LEU A 79 2.98 -4.33 4.98
C LEU A 79 2.21 -4.24 3.66
N SER A 80 2.93 -4.18 2.53
CA SER A 80 2.32 -4.27 1.21
C SER A 80 2.64 -5.61 0.56
N VAL A 81 1.61 -6.28 0.07
CA VAL A 81 1.74 -7.49 -0.74
C VAL A 81 1.78 -7.06 -2.19
N ARG A 82 2.82 -7.48 -2.90
CA ARG A 82 2.94 -7.30 -4.35
C ARG A 82 3.13 -8.64 -5.03
N HIS A 83 2.59 -8.78 -6.23
CA HIS A 83 2.92 -9.91 -7.08
C HIS A 83 4.31 -9.69 -7.67
N ALA A 84 5.18 -10.70 -7.61
CA ALA A 84 6.40 -10.74 -8.39
C ALA A 84 6.15 -11.60 -9.64
N ASN A 85 6.62 -11.18 -10.80
CA ASN A 85 6.53 -11.98 -12.01
C ASN A 85 7.33 -13.30 -11.88
N LYS A 86 7.11 -14.23 -12.83
CA LYS A 86 7.63 -15.62 -12.84
C LYS A 86 9.15 -15.78 -12.64
N LEU A 87 9.96 -14.72 -12.79
CA LEU A 87 11.41 -14.78 -12.64
C LEU A 87 11.90 -14.38 -11.25
N GLY A 88 11.06 -13.88 -10.34
CA GLY A 88 11.41 -13.64 -8.93
C GLY A 88 12.47 -12.55 -8.68
N TYR A 89 13.12 -12.02 -9.72
CA TYR A 89 14.08 -10.93 -9.61
C TYR A 89 13.34 -9.59 -9.66
N GLY A 90 13.27 -8.90 -8.53
CA GLY A 90 13.12 -7.45 -8.56
C GLY A 90 14.32 -6.88 -9.29
N ARG A 91 14.13 -6.35 -10.51
CA ARG A 91 15.11 -5.44 -11.11
C ARG A 91 15.03 -4.11 -10.37
N GLY A 92 15.50 -4.10 -9.13
CA GLY A 92 15.92 -2.88 -8.47
C GLY A 92 17.14 -2.39 -9.23
N SER A 93 16.96 -1.36 -10.06
CA SER A 93 18.09 -0.53 -10.43
C SER A 93 18.69 -0.02 -9.12
N THR A 94 19.96 -0.35 -8.90
CA THR A 94 20.87 0.31 -7.97
C THR A 94 20.72 1.82 -8.12
N ALA A 95 19.99 2.45 -7.21
CA ALA A 95 19.92 3.90 -7.05
C ALA A 95 19.37 4.22 -5.65
N VAL A 96 20.09 3.79 -4.62
CA VAL A 96 20.22 4.49 -3.34
C VAL A 96 21.60 4.13 -2.81
N GLU A 97 22.56 5.03 -3.06
CA GLU A 97 23.74 5.20 -2.22
C GLU A 97 23.44 6.38 -1.29
#